data_AF-A0A3A1P704-F1
#
_entry.id   AF-A0A3A1P704-F1
#
_cell.length_a   1.000
_cell.length_b   1.000
_cell.length_c   1.000
_cell.angle_alpha   90.00
_cell.angle_beta   90.00
_cell.angle_gamma   90.00
#
_symmetry.space_group_name_H-M   'P 1'
#
loop_
_entity.id
_entity.type
_entity.pdbx_description
1 polymer ?
#
loop_
_entity_poly.entity_id
_entity_poly.type
_entity_poly.pdbx_seq_one_letter_code
_entity_poly.pdbx_strand_id
1 'polypeptide(L)'
;MAVAGASAESAAITTAGASDDDLFRTAGFSRTARGWEKCEDPGSVAYAPGEVAQRGDFNGDGRPDAVIYEGSTACAGMTGNVYTLLSQQPDGAWKVIDERIGLPRFLATKGAGGWPDIEVGGPGFCFPVLRWNGSEYALNRREYEGKPCS
;
A
#
# COMPACT_ATOMS: atom_id res chain seq x y z
N MET A 1 2.29 39.21 -46.07
CA MET A 1 2.20 37.76 -46.29
C MET A 1 2.81 37.10 -45.05
N ALA A 2 1.97 36.59 -44.15
CA ALA A 2 2.37 36.18 -42.81
C ALA A 2 3.12 34.85 -42.83
N VAL A 3 4.25 34.77 -42.12
CA VAL A 3 4.91 33.51 -41.76
C VAL A 3 4.23 32.95 -40.52
N ALA A 4 3.57 31.80 -40.66
CA ALA A 4 3.02 31.04 -39.55
C ALA A 4 4.16 30.28 -38.86
N GLY A 5 4.50 30.70 -37.64
CA GLY A 5 5.34 29.92 -36.73
C GLY A 5 4.52 28.80 -36.11
N ALA A 6 4.96 27.56 -36.29
CA ALA A 6 4.42 26.41 -35.58
C ALA A 6 4.87 26.46 -34.12
N SER A 7 3.94 26.68 -33.19
CA SER A 7 4.17 26.42 -31.78
C SER A 7 4.01 24.92 -31.55
N ALA A 8 5.12 24.24 -31.30
CA ALA A 8 5.10 22.92 -30.69
C ALA A 8 4.64 23.09 -29.23
N GLU A 9 3.40 22.71 -28.93
CA GLU A 9 2.97 22.51 -27.55
C GLU A 9 3.75 21.30 -27.02
N SER A 10 4.65 21.58 -26.08
CA SER A 10 5.29 20.58 -25.25
C SER A 10 4.17 19.83 -24.53
N ALA A 11 3.92 18.58 -24.94
CA ALA A 11 3.13 17.66 -24.17
C ALA A 11 3.85 17.54 -22.82
N ALA A 12 3.28 18.20 -21.81
CA ALA A 12 3.66 18.01 -20.44
C ALA A 12 3.59 16.50 -20.17
N ILE A 13 4.75 15.91 -19.95
CA ILE A 13 4.87 14.58 -19.37
C ILE A 13 4.16 14.70 -18.03
N THR A 14 2.89 14.32 -18.03
CA THR A 14 2.17 14.10 -16.80
C THR A 14 2.76 12.80 -16.29
N THR A 15 3.77 12.89 -15.44
CA THR A 15 4.15 11.79 -14.55
C THR A 15 3.00 11.60 -13.56
N ALA A 16 1.84 11.19 -14.08
CA ALA A 16 0.68 10.87 -13.27
C ALA A 16 1.01 9.53 -12.61
N GLY A 17 1.34 9.58 -11.32
CA GLY A 17 1.10 8.41 -10.48
C GLY A 17 -0.32 7.92 -10.72
N ALA A 18 -0.54 6.61 -10.69
CA ALA A 18 -1.86 6.06 -11.00
C ALA A 18 -2.96 6.72 -10.18
N SER A 19 -4.14 6.88 -10.80
CA SER A 19 -5.31 7.37 -10.11
C SER A 19 -5.60 6.49 -8.90
N ASP A 20 -6.14 7.07 -7.82
CA ASP A 20 -6.54 6.28 -6.64
C ASP A 20 -7.49 5.14 -7.05
N ASP A 21 -8.38 5.43 -7.98
CA ASP A 21 -9.30 4.48 -8.62
C ASP A 21 -8.60 3.23 -9.18
N ASP A 22 -7.47 3.38 -9.87
CA ASP A 22 -6.72 2.26 -10.43
C ASP A 22 -6.05 1.45 -9.32
N LEU A 23 -5.51 2.10 -8.29
CA LEU A 23 -4.94 1.41 -7.13
C LEU A 23 -5.99 0.57 -6.40
N PHE A 24 -7.17 1.13 -6.17
CA PHE A 24 -8.28 0.42 -5.54
C PHE A 24 -8.72 -0.79 -6.37
N ARG A 25 -8.87 -0.64 -7.69
CA ARG A 25 -9.23 -1.76 -8.58
C ARG A 25 -8.14 -2.84 -8.58
N THR A 26 -6.87 -2.47 -8.64
CA THR A 26 -5.76 -3.43 -8.53
C THR A 26 -5.76 -4.16 -7.19
N ALA A 27 -6.06 -3.44 -6.10
CA ALA A 27 -6.17 -4.02 -4.76
C ALA A 27 -7.43 -4.88 -4.57
N GLY A 28 -8.35 -4.92 -5.55
CA GLY A 28 -9.58 -5.69 -5.49
C GLY A 28 -10.72 -5.02 -4.73
N PHE A 29 -10.66 -3.71 -4.51
CA PHE A 29 -11.76 -2.93 -3.96
C PHE A 29 -12.84 -2.69 -5.01
N SER A 30 -14.09 -2.64 -4.57
CA SER A 30 -15.26 -2.28 -5.34
C SER A 30 -15.77 -0.91 -4.93
N ARG A 31 -16.19 -0.09 -5.89
CA ARG A 31 -16.80 1.22 -5.60
C ARG A 31 -18.28 1.04 -5.23
N THR A 32 -18.66 1.47 -4.04
CA THR A 32 -20.02 1.44 -3.51
C THR A 32 -20.52 2.86 -3.21
N ALA A 33 -21.74 2.97 -2.66
CA ALA A 33 -22.27 4.22 -2.14
C ALA A 33 -21.54 4.72 -0.87
N ARG A 34 -20.86 3.84 -0.10
CA ARG A 34 -20.11 4.23 1.11
C ARG A 34 -18.63 4.52 0.84
N GLY A 35 -18.13 4.20 -0.34
CA GLY A 35 -16.73 4.45 -0.73
C GLY A 35 -16.14 3.29 -1.51
N TRP A 36 -14.82 3.15 -1.45
CA TRP A 36 -14.14 1.94 -1.91
C TRP A 36 -14.21 0.89 -0.81
N GLU A 37 -14.70 -0.30 -1.10
CA GLU A 37 -14.84 -1.37 -0.12
C GLU A 37 -14.23 -2.66 -0.65
N LYS A 38 -13.58 -3.42 0.22
CA LYS A 38 -13.11 -4.77 -0.09
C LYS A 38 -13.59 -5.75 0.98
N CYS A 39 -13.53 -5.33 2.22
CA CYS A 39 -14.20 -5.98 3.32
C CYS A 39 -15.73 -5.87 3.15
N GLU A 40 -16.43 -7.00 3.19
CA GLU A 40 -17.89 -7.06 3.24
C GLU A 40 -18.41 -6.71 4.65
N ASP A 41 -18.10 -5.51 5.13
CA ASP A 41 -18.50 -5.06 6.46
C ASP A 41 -20.02 -4.77 6.52
N PRO A 42 -20.77 -5.40 7.46
CA PRO A 42 -22.23 -5.27 7.55
C PRO A 42 -22.71 -3.92 8.11
N GLY A 43 -21.83 -2.93 8.29
CA GLY A 43 -22.16 -1.62 8.85
C GLY A 43 -21.70 -1.45 10.29
N SER A 44 -20.53 -1.99 10.64
CA SER A 44 -19.90 -1.81 11.94
C SER A 44 -19.65 -0.31 12.20
N VAL A 45 -19.82 0.10 13.47
CA VAL A 45 -19.67 1.51 13.88
C VAL A 45 -18.26 2.06 13.68
N ALA A 46 -17.27 1.18 13.52
CA ALA A 46 -15.87 1.51 13.30
C ALA A 46 -15.43 1.32 11.83
N TYR A 47 -16.38 1.14 10.92
CA TYR A 47 -16.07 1.00 9.50
C TYR A 47 -15.51 2.30 8.92
N ALA A 48 -14.40 2.20 8.19
CA ALA A 48 -13.84 3.26 7.37
C ALA A 48 -13.54 2.68 5.97
N PRO A 49 -14.06 3.28 4.89
CA PRO A 49 -13.83 2.80 3.54
C PRO A 49 -12.35 2.91 3.16
N GLY A 50 -11.98 2.21 2.09
CA GLY A 50 -10.66 2.23 1.49
C GLY A 50 -10.11 3.64 1.28
N GLU A 51 -8.88 3.88 1.75
CA GLU A 51 -8.14 5.13 1.58
C GLU A 51 -6.71 4.84 1.09
N VAL A 52 -6.24 5.55 0.05
CA VAL A 52 -4.82 5.55 -0.33
C VAL A 52 -4.04 6.41 0.67
N ALA A 53 -3.56 5.79 1.74
CA ALA A 53 -2.99 6.47 2.89
C ALA A 53 -1.53 6.92 2.68
N GLN A 54 -0.77 6.21 1.85
CA GLN A 54 0.63 6.56 1.57
C GLN A 54 0.98 6.31 0.10
N ARG A 55 1.89 7.13 -0.41
CA ARG A 55 2.52 6.99 -1.73
C ARG A 55 4.01 7.30 -1.59
N GLY A 56 4.87 6.58 -2.31
CA GLY A 56 6.31 6.77 -2.25
C GLY A 56 7.05 5.85 -3.21
N ASP A 57 8.36 5.73 -3.07
CA ASP A 57 9.16 4.65 -3.67
C ASP A 57 9.82 3.93 -2.48
N PHE A 58 9.14 2.91 -1.96
CA PHE A 58 9.51 2.27 -0.70
C PHE A 58 10.69 1.32 -0.90
N ASN A 59 10.79 0.66 -2.05
CA ASN A 59 11.88 -0.27 -2.34
C ASN A 59 13.12 0.41 -2.97
N GLY A 60 12.98 1.63 -3.51
CA GLY A 60 14.04 2.42 -4.12
C GLY A 60 14.33 2.06 -5.58
N ASP A 61 13.34 1.53 -6.31
CA ASP A 61 13.50 1.08 -7.69
C ASP A 61 13.16 2.16 -8.74
N GLY A 62 12.80 3.36 -8.29
CA GLY A 62 12.44 4.51 -9.11
C GLY A 62 10.99 4.51 -9.60
N ARG A 63 10.16 3.54 -9.18
CA ARG A 63 8.74 3.48 -9.50
C ARG A 63 7.89 3.73 -8.24
N PRO A 64 6.66 4.25 -8.41
CA PRO A 64 5.79 4.52 -7.29
C PRO A 64 5.21 3.24 -6.68
N ASP A 65 5.12 3.26 -5.35
CA ASP A 65 4.44 2.35 -4.47
C ASP A 65 3.31 3.07 -3.72
N ALA A 66 2.34 2.31 -3.20
CA ALA A 66 1.21 2.84 -2.45
C ALA A 66 0.77 1.91 -1.32
N VAL A 67 0.22 2.49 -0.25
CA VAL A 67 -0.47 1.75 0.82
C VAL A 67 -1.94 2.18 0.84
N ILE A 68 -2.83 1.20 0.79
CA ILE A 68 -4.26 1.39 1.02
C ILE A 68 -4.60 0.86 2.41
N TYR A 69 -5.42 1.59 3.17
CA TYR A 69 -6.06 1.09 4.38
C TYR A 69 -7.56 0.89 4.19
N GLU A 70 -8.12 -0.12 4.82
CA GLU A 70 -9.55 -0.25 5.07
C GLU A 70 -9.79 -0.53 6.55
N GLY A 71 -10.65 0.27 7.18
CA GLY A 71 -11.01 0.13 8.59
C GLY A 71 -12.25 -0.76 8.72
N SER A 72 -12.14 -1.88 9.42
CA SER A 72 -13.28 -2.75 9.73
C SER A 72 -12.96 -3.66 10.91
N THR A 73 -13.75 -3.56 11.98
CA THR A 73 -13.66 -4.56 13.06
C THR A 73 -14.31 -5.89 12.69
N ALA A 74 -15.19 -5.91 11.68
CA ALA A 74 -15.78 -7.15 11.16
C ALA A 74 -14.73 -8.01 10.44
N CYS A 75 -13.85 -7.40 9.64
CA CYS A 75 -12.79 -8.12 8.93
C CYS A 75 -11.47 -8.22 9.70
N ALA A 76 -11.08 -7.16 10.42
CA ALA A 76 -9.77 -7.09 11.08
C ALA A 76 -9.82 -7.36 12.60
N GLY A 77 -10.99 -7.67 13.16
CA GLY A 77 -11.15 -7.87 14.60
C GLY A 77 -10.73 -6.64 15.41
N MET A 78 -10.09 -6.85 16.57
CA MET A 78 -9.62 -5.76 17.44
C MET A 78 -8.49 -4.92 16.82
N THR A 79 -7.81 -5.42 15.79
CA THR A 79 -6.83 -4.62 15.04
C THR A 79 -7.49 -3.50 14.25
N GLY A 80 -8.73 -3.71 13.81
CA GLY A 80 -9.57 -2.70 13.18
C GLY A 80 -9.13 -2.23 11.79
N ASN A 81 -7.97 -2.67 11.28
CA ASN A 81 -7.46 -2.26 9.98
C ASN A 81 -6.87 -3.42 9.17
N VAL A 82 -7.08 -3.36 7.86
CA VAL A 82 -6.36 -4.11 6.84
C VAL A 82 -5.55 -3.12 6.01
N TYR A 83 -4.32 -3.50 5.62
CA TYR A 83 -3.55 -2.75 4.65
C TYR A 83 -3.30 -3.58 3.39
N THR A 84 -3.20 -2.90 2.25
CA THR A 84 -2.71 -3.45 0.98
C THR A 84 -1.53 -2.59 0.52
N LEU A 85 -0.36 -3.20 0.35
CA LEU A 85 0.82 -2.60 -0.27
C LEU A 85 0.83 -2.92 -1.76
N LEU A 86 0.94 -1.89 -2.60
CA LEU A 86 1.04 -2.01 -4.05
C LEU A 86 2.34 -1.40 -4.56
N SER A 87 2.81 -1.92 -5.69
CA SER A 87 3.98 -1.41 -6.41
C SER A 87 3.75 -1.38 -7.91
N GLN A 88 4.15 -0.28 -8.55
CA GLN A 88 4.15 -0.19 -10.00
C GLN A 88 5.30 -1.01 -10.58
N GLN A 89 4.98 -1.87 -11.53
CA GLN A 89 5.91 -2.76 -12.22
C GLN A 89 6.58 -2.04 -13.40
N PRO A 90 7.68 -2.59 -13.97
CA PRO A 90 8.41 -1.96 -15.08
C PRO A 90 7.57 -1.69 -16.34
N ASP A 91 6.49 -2.45 -16.55
CA ASP A 91 5.55 -2.27 -17.66
C ASP A 91 4.45 -1.22 -17.35
N GLY A 92 4.49 -0.59 -16.17
CA GLY A 92 3.52 0.38 -15.70
C GLY A 92 2.31 -0.22 -15.00
N ALA A 93 2.14 -1.56 -15.01
CA ALA A 93 1.06 -2.24 -14.32
C ALA A 93 1.25 -2.18 -12.80
N TRP A 94 0.17 -2.11 -12.04
CA TRP A 94 0.24 -2.19 -10.58
C TRP A 94 0.07 -3.63 -10.11
N LYS A 95 0.79 -3.99 -9.05
CA LYS A 95 0.70 -5.30 -8.42
C LYS A 95 0.56 -5.15 -6.91
N VAL A 96 -0.29 -5.99 -6.30
CA VAL A 96 -0.31 -6.19 -4.84
C VAL A 96 0.95 -6.94 -4.42
N ILE A 97 1.71 -6.33 -3.51
CA ILE A 97 2.95 -6.88 -2.96
C ILE A 97 2.69 -7.60 -1.64
N ASP A 98 1.85 -7.04 -0.78
CA ASP A 98 1.44 -7.65 0.49
C ASP A 98 0.07 -7.12 0.88
N GLU A 99 -0.72 -7.94 1.58
CA GLU A 99 -2.00 -7.53 2.14
C GLU A 99 -2.28 -8.31 3.42
N ARG A 100 -2.52 -7.58 4.53
CA ARG A 100 -2.67 -8.19 5.86
C ARG A 100 -3.52 -7.33 6.78
N ILE A 101 -4.10 -7.99 7.78
CA ILE A 101 -4.64 -7.32 8.98
C ILE A 101 -3.47 -6.73 9.76
N GLY A 102 -3.51 -5.42 10.03
CA GLY A 102 -2.45 -4.74 10.78
C GLY A 102 -2.21 -3.31 10.37
N LEU A 103 -1.28 -2.69 11.08
CA LEU A 103 -0.74 -1.36 10.79
C LEU A 103 0.74 -1.53 10.40
N PRO A 104 1.10 -1.41 9.11
CA PRO A 104 2.45 -1.59 8.64
C PRO A 104 3.33 -0.41 9.07
N ARG A 105 4.48 -0.73 9.66
CA ARG A 105 5.58 0.19 9.88
C ARG A 105 6.78 -0.27 9.06
N PHE A 106 7.12 0.51 8.03
CA PHE A 106 8.30 0.24 7.21
C PHE A 106 9.58 0.56 8.00
N LEU A 107 10.48 -0.42 8.04
CA LEU A 107 11.74 -0.32 8.77
C LEU A 107 12.89 0.07 7.84
N ALA A 108 14.00 0.54 8.43
CA ALA A 108 15.21 0.86 7.69
C ALA A 108 15.94 -0.40 7.16
N THR A 109 15.73 -1.56 7.81
CA THR A 109 16.27 -2.84 7.33
C THR A 109 15.52 -3.31 6.10
N LYS A 110 16.21 -3.98 5.18
CA LYS A 110 15.66 -4.36 3.88
C LYS A 110 15.81 -5.85 3.59
N GLY A 111 14.87 -6.38 2.81
CA GLY A 111 14.92 -7.70 2.18
C GLY A 111 15.44 -7.63 0.74
N ALA A 112 15.08 -8.64 -0.05
CA ALA A 112 15.44 -8.70 -1.46
C ALA A 112 14.83 -7.53 -2.25
N GLY A 113 15.49 -7.08 -3.32
CA GLY A 113 14.97 -6.02 -4.19
C GLY A 113 14.81 -4.65 -3.51
N GLY A 114 15.42 -4.43 -2.34
CA GLY A 114 15.37 -3.14 -1.64
C GLY A 114 14.10 -2.92 -0.80
N TRP A 115 13.18 -3.88 -0.79
CA TRP A 115 11.94 -3.81 0.00
C TRP A 115 12.23 -3.67 1.50
N PRO A 116 11.67 -2.65 2.18
CA PRO A 116 11.81 -2.51 3.62
C PRO A 116 11.17 -3.70 4.33
N ASP A 117 11.78 -4.13 5.44
CA ASP A 117 11.10 -5.01 6.39
C ASP A 117 9.86 -4.28 6.92
N ILE A 118 8.78 -5.02 7.20
CA ILE A 118 7.51 -4.47 7.70
C ILE A 118 7.28 -5.01 9.11
N GLU A 119 7.27 -4.15 10.12
CA GLU A 119 6.64 -4.50 11.40
C GLU A 119 5.13 -4.34 11.27
N VAL A 120 4.36 -5.40 11.51
CA VAL A 120 2.90 -5.37 11.41
C VAL A 120 2.29 -5.20 12.79
N GLY A 121 1.92 -3.95 13.10
CA GLY A 121 1.31 -3.57 14.37
C GLY A 121 -0.13 -4.02 14.54
N GLY A 122 -0.60 -3.98 15.79
CA GLY A 122 -1.95 -4.30 16.23
C GLY A 122 -2.04 -4.21 17.76
N PRO A 123 -3.07 -4.77 18.40
CA PRO A 123 -3.12 -4.85 19.85
C PRO A 123 -1.95 -5.69 20.42
N GLY A 124 -1.29 -5.21 21.47
CA GLY A 124 -0.23 -5.92 22.18
C GLY A 124 1.15 -5.29 22.06
N PHE A 125 2.19 -6.07 22.36
CA PHE A 125 3.58 -5.58 22.55
C PHE A 125 4.64 -6.53 21.95
N CYS A 126 4.29 -7.26 20.88
CA CYS A 126 5.22 -8.16 20.20
C CYS A 126 4.76 -8.45 18.77
N PHE A 127 5.23 -7.64 17.84
CA PHE A 127 4.74 -7.60 16.47
C PHE A 127 5.64 -8.42 15.53
N PRO A 128 5.09 -9.13 14.54
CA PRO A 128 5.89 -9.77 13.52
C PRO A 128 6.58 -8.71 12.66
N VAL A 129 7.87 -8.90 12.44
CA VAL A 129 8.61 -8.23 11.38
C VAL A 129 8.73 -9.18 10.21
N LEU A 130 8.19 -8.76 9.08
CA LEU A 130 8.21 -9.50 7.83
C LEU A 130 9.35 -8.99 6.95
N ARG A 131 10.00 -9.89 6.23
CA ARG A 131 11.03 -9.58 5.24
C ARG A 131 10.63 -10.12 3.88
N TRP A 132 10.79 -9.28 2.86
CA TRP A 132 10.63 -9.71 1.48
C TRP A 132 11.75 -10.70 1.08
N ASN A 133 11.37 -11.90 0.68
CA ASN A 133 12.31 -12.96 0.29
C ASN A 133 12.61 -13.01 -1.23
N GLY A 134 11.98 -12.12 -2.02
CA GLY A 134 12.04 -12.12 -3.49
C GLY A 134 10.70 -12.43 -4.13
N SER A 135 9.77 -13.08 -3.41
CA SER A 135 8.44 -13.44 -3.88
C SER A 135 7.31 -13.06 -2.93
N GLU A 136 7.55 -13.06 -1.63
CA GLU A 136 6.57 -12.72 -0.59
C GLU A 136 7.22 -12.14 0.67
N TYR A 137 6.40 -11.49 1.49
CA TYR A 137 6.78 -11.09 2.85
C TYR A 137 6.62 -12.28 3.81
N ALA A 138 7.75 -12.84 4.25
CA ALA A 138 7.82 -13.96 5.20
C ALA A 138 8.24 -13.48 6.60
N LEU A 139 7.84 -14.21 7.64
CA LEU A 139 8.24 -13.90 9.02
C LEU A 139 9.76 -13.96 9.16
N ASN A 140 10.36 -12.86 9.63
CA ASN A 140 11.79 -12.73 9.87
C ASN A 140 12.11 -12.79 11.37
N ARG A 141 11.40 -11.99 12.16
CA ARG A 141 11.53 -11.94 13.62
C ARG A 141 10.25 -11.40 14.25
N ARG A 142 10.24 -11.31 15.59
CA ARG A 142 9.25 -10.51 16.31
C ARG A 142 9.95 -9.45 17.15
N GLU A 143 9.39 -8.25 17.16
CA GLU A 143 9.95 -7.14 17.91
C GLU A 143 8.86 -6.21 18.47
N TYR A 144 9.26 -5.35 19.40
CA TYR A 144 8.48 -4.20 19.85
C TYR A 144 9.45 -3.05 20.11
N GLU A 145 9.17 -1.88 19.52
CA GLU A 145 10.06 -0.71 19.60
C GLU A 145 11.52 -1.03 19.19
N GLY A 146 11.68 -1.90 18.18
CA GLY A 146 12.99 -2.33 17.67
C GLY A 146 13.74 -3.33 18.57
N LYS A 147 13.13 -3.84 19.63
CA LYS A 147 13.73 -4.84 20.54
C LYS A 147 13.10 -6.22 20.31
N PRO A 148 13.89 -7.31 20.28
CA PRO A 148 13.35 -8.66 20.20
C PRO A 148 12.37 -8.95 21.33
N CYS A 149 11.29 -9.68 21.03
CA CYS A 149 10.41 -10.17 22.07
C CYS A 149 11.10 -11.26 22.92
N SER A 150 10.78 -11.29 24.21
CA SER A 150 11.18 -12.33 25.16
C SER A 150 10.25 -13.54 25.14
#